data_AF-A0A822F9P1-F1
#
_entry.id   AF-A0A822F9P1-F1
#
_cell.length_a   1.000
_cell.length_b   1.000
_cell.length_c   1.000
_cell.angle_alpha   90.00
_cell.angle_beta   90.00
_cell.angle_gamma   90.00
#
_symmetry.space_group_name_H-M   'P 1'
#
loop_
_entity.id
_entity.type
_entity.pdbx_description
1 polymer ?
#
loop_
_entity_poly.entity_id
_entity_poly.type
_entity_poly.pdbx_seq_one_letter_code
_entity_poly.pdbx_strand_id
1 'polypeptide(L)'
;MHFAPVIINNELYQNANLKPEVYNHYLKPYLFDGSQSGAFFLPILLHPKSKGEITLASRDPFAHPIINPNYLEDEEDFHTLVEACKLVEKICQSEPLKGIFNSTAKVMNVDEVSENEDQFWESFVRKYSVTVYHPIGT
;
A
#
# COMPACT_ATOMS: atom_id res chain seq x y z
N MET A 1 15.48 -5.65 7.88
CA MET A 1 14.78 -6.45 6.84
C MET A 1 13.61 -7.12 7.54
N HIS A 2 12.39 -6.65 7.31
CA HIS A 2 11.21 -7.21 7.94
C HIS A 2 10.73 -8.42 7.12
N PHE A 3 10.79 -9.61 7.72
CA PHE A 3 10.12 -10.81 7.24
C PHE A 3 8.96 -11.08 8.18
N ALA A 4 7.85 -10.35 8.05
CA ALA A 4 6.58 -10.92 8.50
C ALA A 4 6.14 -11.91 7.43
N PRO A 5 5.91 -13.19 7.76
CA PRO A 5 5.09 -14.04 6.91
C PRO A 5 3.69 -13.44 6.92
N VAL A 6 3.42 -12.54 5.97
CA VAL A 6 2.06 -12.22 5.59
C VAL A 6 1.49 -13.53 5.07
N ILE A 7 0.58 -14.16 5.82
CA ILE A 7 -0.15 -15.32 5.30
C ILE A 7 -1.05 -14.78 4.19
N ILE A 8 -0.58 -14.93 2.96
CA ILE A 8 -1.28 -14.53 1.74
C ILE A 8 -2.42 -15.56 1.54
N ASN A 9 -3.56 -15.34 2.20
CA ASN A 9 -4.79 -16.10 2.03
C ASN A 9 -5.99 -15.16 1.72
N ASN A 10 -7.18 -15.71 1.47
CA ASN A 10 -8.38 -14.90 1.19
C ASN A 10 -8.84 -14.03 2.36
N GLU A 11 -8.29 -14.23 3.56
CA GLU A 11 -8.58 -13.40 4.74
C GLU A 11 -7.70 -12.14 4.81
N LEU A 12 -6.67 -12.05 3.96
CA LEU A 12 -5.83 -10.85 3.86
C LEU A 12 -6.67 -9.60 3.63
N TYR A 13 -7.72 -9.71 2.82
CA TYR A 13 -8.68 -8.65 2.57
C TYR A 13 -9.27 -8.05 3.86
N GLN A 14 -9.72 -8.91 4.78
CA GLN A 14 -10.37 -8.49 6.02
C GLN A 14 -9.35 -7.96 7.03
N ASN A 15 -8.19 -8.63 7.11
CA ASN A 15 -7.17 -8.29 8.09
C ASN A 15 -6.37 -7.04 7.70
N ALA A 16 -6.14 -6.82 6.41
CA ALA A 16 -5.37 -5.70 5.85
C ALA A 16 -6.18 -4.39 5.73
N ASN A 17 -7.48 -4.42 6.09
CA ASN A 17 -8.44 -3.32 5.91
C ASN A 17 -8.38 -2.71 4.49
N LEU A 18 -8.19 -3.57 3.50
CA LEU A 18 -8.09 -3.17 2.10
C LEU A 18 -9.47 -2.74 1.60
N LYS A 19 -9.52 -1.73 0.74
CA LYS A 19 -10.78 -1.43 0.03
C LYS A 19 -11.17 -2.65 -0.83
N PRO A 20 -12.46 -3.03 -0.89
CA PRO A 20 -12.92 -4.18 -1.66
C PRO A 20 -12.49 -4.15 -3.12
N GLU A 21 -12.47 -2.97 -3.72
CA GLU A 21 -12.00 -2.74 -5.09
C GLU A 21 -10.52 -3.13 -5.26
N VAL A 22 -9.68 -2.80 -4.27
CA VAL A 22 -8.24 -3.08 -4.31
C VAL A 22 -7.99 -4.58 -4.29
N TYR A 23 -8.67 -5.27 -3.39
CA TYR A 23 -8.54 -6.71 -3.28
C TYR A 23 -9.11 -7.44 -4.50
N ASN A 24 -10.36 -7.14 -4.88
CA ASN A 24 -11.04 -7.90 -5.93
C ASN A 24 -10.48 -7.65 -7.33
N HIS A 25 -10.03 -6.43 -7.62
CA HIS A 25 -9.56 -6.08 -8.97
C HIS A 25 -8.06 -6.34 -9.16
N TYR A 26 -7.27 -6.33 -8.08
CA TYR A 26 -5.80 -6.37 -8.20
C TYR A 26 -5.17 -7.52 -7.44
N LEU A 27 -5.42 -7.65 -6.14
CA LEU A 27 -4.72 -8.71 -5.42
C LEU A 27 -5.28 -10.08 -5.79
N LYS A 28 -6.61 -10.21 -5.86
CA LYS A 28 -7.27 -11.50 -6.11
C LYS A 28 -6.90 -12.12 -7.46
N PRO A 29 -6.98 -11.43 -8.60
CA PRO A 29 -6.71 -12.04 -9.91
C PRO A 29 -5.23 -12.31 -10.16
N TYR A 30 -4.32 -11.58 -9.50
CA TYR A 30 -2.89 -11.65 -9.81
C TYR A 30 -2.05 -12.34 -8.73
N LEU A 31 -2.54 -12.44 -7.50
CA LEU A 31 -1.82 -13.05 -6.37
C LEU A 31 -2.57 -14.22 -5.72
N PHE A 32 -3.89 -14.34 -5.90
CA PHE A 32 -4.70 -15.31 -5.15
C PHE A 32 -5.55 -16.26 -6.00
N ASP A 33 -5.65 -16.06 -7.32
CA ASP A 33 -6.44 -16.96 -8.18
C ASP A 33 -5.72 -18.28 -8.50
N GLY A 34 -4.42 -18.38 -8.18
CA GLY A 34 -3.57 -19.55 -8.40
C GLY A 34 -3.30 -19.86 -9.87
N SER A 35 -3.73 -19.00 -10.80
CA SER A 35 -3.57 -19.18 -12.24
C SER A 35 -2.20 -18.71 -12.74
N GLN A 36 -1.51 -17.86 -11.97
CA GLN A 36 -0.19 -17.31 -12.29
C GLN A 36 0.73 -17.28 -11.05
N SER A 37 2.02 -17.46 -11.28
CA SER A 37 3.05 -17.14 -10.29
C SER A 37 3.29 -15.64 -10.29
N GLY A 38 3.02 -14.97 -9.16
CA GLY A 38 3.17 -13.52 -9.01
C GLY A 38 4.19 -13.13 -7.95
N ALA A 39 4.79 -11.96 -8.11
CA ALA A 39 5.56 -11.27 -7.09
C ALA A 39 5.15 -9.80 -7.08
N PHE A 40 5.26 -9.14 -5.93
CA PHE A 40 4.95 -7.72 -5.78
C PHE A 40 6.02 -7.02 -4.96
N PHE A 41 6.17 -5.73 -5.19
CA PHE A 41 6.98 -4.84 -4.36
C PHE A 41 6.05 -4.05 -3.45
N LEU A 42 6.42 -3.95 -2.18
CA LEU A 42 5.74 -3.11 -1.20
C LEU A 42 6.74 -2.08 -0.66
N PRO A 43 6.76 -0.85 -1.20
CA PRO A 43 7.50 0.25 -0.58
C PRO A 43 6.98 0.53 0.83
N ILE A 44 7.88 0.66 1.80
CA ILE A 44 7.55 0.94 3.21
C ILE A 44 8.29 2.19 3.63
N LEU A 45 7.54 3.18 4.13
CA LEU A 45 8.12 4.37 4.73
C LEU A 45 8.62 4.05 6.15
N LEU A 46 9.94 4.11 6.35
CA LEU A 46 10.59 3.64 7.58
C LEU A 46 10.64 4.70 8.70
N HIS A 47 10.58 5.97 8.33
CA HIS A 47 10.69 7.11 9.25
C HIS A 47 9.59 8.13 8.94
N PRO A 48 8.31 7.77 9.12
CA PRO A 48 7.20 8.69 8.85
C PRO A 48 7.28 9.92 9.78
N LYS A 49 7.00 11.08 9.20
CA LYS A 49 6.88 12.36 9.91
C LYS A 49 5.45 12.64 10.38
N SER A 50 4.47 12.14 9.64
CA SER A 50 3.05 12.20 10.00
C SER A 50 2.83 11.57 11.38
N LYS A 51 2.04 12.22 12.22
CA LYS A 51 1.74 11.77 13.58
C LYS A 51 0.24 11.64 13.78
N GLY A 52 -0.15 10.48 14.28
CA GLY A 52 -1.52 10.21 14.68
C GLY A 52 -1.78 10.47 16.16
N GLU A 53 -3.01 10.18 16.56
CA GLU A 53 -3.47 10.20 17.93
C GLU A 53 -4.36 9.00 18.25
N ILE A 54 -4.42 8.66 19.53
CA ILE A 54 -5.34 7.68 20.09
C ILE A 54 -6.12 8.35 21.20
N THR A 55 -7.44 8.31 21.13
CA THR A 55 -8.33 8.89 22.14
C THR A 55 -9.34 7.87 22.64
N LEU A 56 -9.78 8.05 23.88
CA LEU A 56 -10.84 7.20 24.45
C LEU A 56 -12.16 7.53 23.75
N ALA A 57 -12.84 6.49 23.23
CA ALA A 57 -14.18 6.66 22.65
C ALA A 57 -15.26 6.94 23.72
N SER A 58 -15.04 6.45 24.96
CA SER A 58 -15.97 6.61 26.07
C SER A 58 -15.29 6.37 27.42
N ARG A 59 -16.08 6.39 28.51
CA ARG A 59 -15.61 6.04 29.87
C ARG A 59 -15.58 4.53 30.13
N ASP A 60 -16.15 3.72 29.24
CA ASP A 60 -16.12 2.26 29.34
C ASP A 60 -14.72 1.74 28.98
N PRO A 61 -13.98 1.08 29.90
CA PRO A 61 -12.66 0.56 29.62
C PRO A 61 -12.67 -0.60 28.60
N PHE A 62 -13.83 -1.18 28.29
CA PHE A 62 -13.97 -2.24 27.28
C PHE A 62 -14.31 -1.70 25.88
N ALA A 63 -14.63 -0.41 25.75
CA ALA A 63 -14.86 0.21 24.46
C ALA A 63 -13.55 0.34 23.67
N HIS A 64 -13.57 0.01 22.37
CA HIS A 64 -12.42 0.24 21.50
C HIS A 64 -12.08 1.74 21.43
N PRO A 65 -10.80 2.13 21.46
CA PRO A 65 -10.40 3.51 21.32
C PRO A 65 -10.61 4.02 19.89
N ILE A 66 -10.66 5.34 19.74
CA ILE A 66 -10.59 5.99 18.42
C ILE A 66 -9.10 6.10 18.07
N ILE A 67 -8.73 5.57 16.90
CA ILE A 67 -7.36 5.60 16.40
C ILE A 67 -7.36 6.39 15.10
N ASN A 68 -6.67 7.54 15.09
CA ASN A 68 -6.48 8.34 13.89
C ASN A 68 -4.98 8.46 13.59
N PRO A 69 -4.43 7.66 12.66
CA PRO A 69 -3.00 7.66 12.37
C PRO A 69 -2.51 8.88 11.56
N ASN A 70 -3.41 9.68 10.97
CA ASN A 70 -3.07 10.79 10.07
C ASN A 70 -2.07 10.39 8.96
N TYR A 71 -2.25 9.21 8.35
CA TYR A 71 -1.34 8.77 7.30
C TYR A 71 -1.27 9.80 6.16
N LEU A 72 -0.04 10.11 5.72
CA LEU A 72 0.25 11.02 4.61
C LEU A 72 -0.19 12.48 4.86
N GLU A 73 -0.34 12.88 6.12
CA GLU A 73 -0.59 14.29 6.49
C GLU A 73 0.64 15.16 6.20
N ASP A 74 1.84 14.67 6.52
CA ASP A 74 3.09 15.35 6.15
C ASP A 74 3.38 15.11 4.66
N GLU A 75 3.55 16.20 3.91
CA GLU A 75 3.80 16.13 2.46
C GLU A 75 5.10 15.39 2.13
N GLU A 76 6.11 15.38 3.01
CA GLU A 76 7.36 14.67 2.77
C GLU A 76 7.17 13.15 2.80
N ASP A 77 6.31 12.65 3.68
CA ASP A 77 5.94 11.22 3.70
C ASP A 77 5.28 10.81 2.39
N PHE A 78 4.36 11.66 1.92
CA PHE A 78 3.64 11.46 0.66
C PHE A 78 4.60 11.43 -0.54
N HIS A 79 5.44 12.45 -0.69
CA HIS A 79 6.38 12.55 -1.80
C HIS A 79 7.47 11.45 -1.75
N THR A 80 7.92 11.07 -0.55
CA THR A 80 8.87 9.95 -0.40
C THR A 80 8.29 8.64 -0.94
N LEU A 81 7.01 8.37 -0.67
CA LEU A 81 6.35 7.17 -1.19
C LEU A 81 6.13 7.25 -2.71
N VAL A 82 5.80 8.42 -3.25
CA VAL A 82 5.69 8.64 -4.71
C VAL A 82 7.01 8.30 -5.41
N GLU A 83 8.13 8.82 -4.90
CA GLU A 83 9.45 8.50 -5.46
C GLU A 83 9.83 7.03 -5.28
N ALA A 84 9.44 6.40 -4.17
CA ALA A 84 9.66 4.97 -3.96
C ALA A 84 8.89 4.11 -4.98
N CYS A 85 7.66 4.50 -5.35
CA CYS A 85 6.89 3.83 -6.40
C CYS A 85 7.55 3.97 -7.78
N LYS A 86 8.02 5.17 -8.15
CA LYS A 86 8.79 5.39 -9.39
C LYS A 86 10.06 4.56 -9.43
N LEU A 87 10.76 4.47 -8.30
CA LEU A 87 11.95 3.64 -8.18
C LEU A 87 11.65 2.15 -8.40
N VAL A 88 10.55 1.64 -7.82
CA VAL A 88 10.10 0.26 -8.06
C VAL A 88 9.82 0.02 -9.54
N GLU A 89 9.11 0.94 -10.21
CA GLU A 89 8.86 0.80 -11.66
C GLU A 89 10.16 0.76 -12.45
N LYS A 90 11.13 1.62 -12.14
CA LYS A 90 12.47 1.60 -12.75
C LYS A 90 13.21 0.28 -12.49
N ILE A 91 13.09 -0.30 -11.29
CA ILE A 91 13.68 -1.61 -10.96
C ILE A 91 13.02 -2.70 -11.82
N CYS A 92 11.70 -2.73 -11.91
CA CYS A 92 10.96 -3.68 -12.73
C CYS A 92 11.32 -3.59 -14.23
N GLN A 93 11.66 -2.39 -14.71
CA GLN A 93 12.08 -2.16 -16.10
C GLN A 93 13.58 -2.43 -16.36
N SER A 94 14.37 -2.73 -15.32
CA SER A 94 15.80 -3.06 -15.48
C SER A 94 16.01 -4.39 -16.22
N GLU A 95 17.11 -4.51 -16.95
CA GLU A 95 17.36 -5.65 -17.86
C GLU A 95 17.13 -7.05 -17.25
N PRO A 96 17.56 -7.36 -16.00
CA PRO A 96 17.30 -8.68 -15.41
C PRO A 96 15.83 -8.97 -15.12
N LEU A 97 14.99 -7.94 -14.94
CA LEU A 97 13.59 -8.04 -14.55
C LEU A 97 12.61 -7.68 -15.67
N LYS A 98 13.13 -7.11 -16.76
CA LYS A 98 12.36 -6.68 -17.92
C LYS A 98 11.61 -7.86 -18.52
N GLY A 99 10.28 -7.73 -18.62
CA GLY A 99 9.39 -8.78 -19.12
C GLY A 99 9.00 -9.84 -18.09
N ILE A 100 9.54 -9.79 -16.86
CA ILE A 100 9.07 -10.63 -15.73
C ILE A 100 7.90 -9.95 -15.03
N PHE A 101 8.04 -8.65 -14.75
CA PHE A 101 6.98 -7.86 -14.12
C PHE A 101 6.15 -7.15 -15.18
N ASN A 102 4.83 -7.28 -15.08
CA ASN A 102 3.93 -6.33 -15.71
C ASN A 102 4.08 -4.98 -14.99
N SER A 103 4.16 -3.87 -15.72
CA SER A 103 4.26 -2.53 -15.10
C SER A 103 3.15 -2.36 -14.06
N THR A 104 3.49 -1.87 -12.86
CA THR A 104 2.54 -1.78 -11.74
C THR A 104 1.31 -0.93 -12.11
N ALA A 105 1.48 0.03 -13.03
CA ALA A 105 0.43 0.87 -13.59
C ALA A 105 -0.64 0.13 -14.42
N LYS A 106 -0.28 -0.96 -15.11
CA LYS A 106 -1.22 -1.73 -15.96
C LYS A 106 -2.13 -2.65 -15.15
N VAL A 107 -1.64 -3.13 -14.00
CA VAL A 107 -2.38 -4.05 -13.15
C VAL A 107 -3.50 -3.31 -12.42
N MET A 108 -3.29 -2.03 -12.10
CA MET A 108 -4.08 -1.32 -11.12
C MET A 108 -5.26 -0.53 -11.69
N ASN A 109 -5.63 -0.75 -12.97
CA ASN A 109 -6.85 -0.23 -13.64
C ASN A 109 -7.27 1.16 -13.10
N VAL A 110 -6.29 2.05 -12.95
CA VAL A 110 -6.55 3.42 -12.52
C VAL A 110 -7.12 4.05 -13.78
N ASP A 111 -8.45 4.12 -13.85
CA ASP A 111 -9.22 4.49 -15.05
C ASP A 111 -8.90 5.89 -15.62
N GLU A 112 -7.91 6.56 -15.08
CA GLU A 112 -7.28 7.75 -15.63
C GLU A 112 -5.77 7.52 -15.56
N VAL A 113 -5.21 6.80 -16.55
CA VAL A 113 -3.77 6.87 -16.80
C VAL A 113 -3.52 8.30 -17.26
N SER A 114 -3.31 9.18 -16.28
CA SER A 114 -2.73 10.50 -16.51
C SER A 114 -1.56 10.32 -17.46
N GLU A 115 -1.53 11.06 -18.58
CA GLU A 115 -0.36 11.11 -19.45
C GLU A 115 0.88 11.61 -18.68
N ASN A 116 0.67 12.27 -17.54
CA ASN A 116 1.69 12.66 -16.60
C ASN A 116 1.95 11.56 -15.55
N GLU A 117 3.15 10.98 -15.61
CA GLU A 117 3.64 9.94 -14.70
C GLU A 117 3.59 10.37 -13.22
N ASP A 118 3.88 11.63 -12.90
CA ASP A 118 3.88 12.12 -11.51
C ASP A 118 2.47 12.09 -10.91
N GLN A 119 1.49 12.60 -11.65
CA GLN A 119 0.09 12.61 -11.23
C GLN A 119 -0.48 11.20 -11.06
N PHE A 120 -0.03 10.26 -11.91
CA PHE A 120 -0.38 8.85 -11.78
C PHE A 120 0.12 8.30 -10.43
N TRP A 121 1.41 8.48 -10.10
CA TRP A 121 1.98 7.95 -8.86
C TRP A 121 1.45 8.65 -7.61
N GLU A 122 1.18 9.95 -7.67
CA GLU A 122 0.50 10.68 -6.61
C GLU A 122 -0.88 10.09 -6.29
N SER A 123 -1.69 9.89 -7.33
CA SER A 123 -3.02 9.29 -7.20
C SER A 123 -2.94 7.85 -6.68
N PHE A 124 -1.93 7.10 -7.15
CA PHE A 124 -1.66 5.75 -6.71
C PHE A 124 -1.39 5.67 -5.20
N VAL A 125 -0.46 6.49 -4.69
CA VAL A 125 -0.13 6.54 -3.27
C VAL A 125 -1.36 6.90 -2.43
N ARG A 126 -2.13 7.92 -2.83
CA ARG A 126 -3.35 8.33 -2.09
C ARG A 126 -4.40 7.23 -2.02
N LYS A 127 -4.56 6.45 -3.09
CA LYS A 127 -5.64 5.46 -3.19
C LYS A 127 -5.26 4.11 -2.58
N TYR A 128 -3.99 3.73 -2.63
CA TYR A 128 -3.54 2.36 -2.38
C TYR A 128 -2.54 2.20 -1.22
N SER A 129 -2.16 3.28 -0.53
CA SER A 129 -1.39 3.16 0.72
C SER A 129 -2.18 2.38 1.79
N VAL A 130 -1.47 1.49 2.49
CA VAL A 130 -2.01 0.64 3.55
C VAL A 130 -1.09 0.66 4.76
N THR A 131 -1.64 0.29 5.92
CA THR A 131 -0.81 0.10 7.12
C THR A 131 -0.04 -1.21 7.04
N VAL A 132 1.18 -1.22 7.59
CA VAL A 132 1.98 -2.44 7.79
C VAL A 132 1.90 -2.97 9.22
N TYR A 133 0.94 -2.47 10.02
CA TYR A 133 0.68 -2.94 11.39
C TYR A 133 1.84 -2.77 12.37
N HIS A 134 2.63 -1.70 12.23
CA HIS A 134 3.68 -1.31 13.17
C HIS A 134 3.43 0.05 13.87
N PRO A 135 2.27 0.26 14.51
CA PRO A 135 2.06 1.50 15.27
C PRO A 135 3.03 1.56 16.45
N ILE A 136 3.67 2.71 16.65
CA ILE A 136 4.53 3.00 17.79
C ILE A 136 4.27 4.42 18.30
N GLY A 137 4.61 4.66 19.57
CA GLY A 137 4.35 5.94 20.25
C GLY A 137 2.92 6.05 20.78
N THR A 138 2.74 6.93 21.77
CA THR A 138 1.46 7.39 22.33
C THR A 138 1.64 8.80 22.86
#